data_AF-A0A7C7CMW3-F1
#
_entry.id   AF-A0A7C7CMW3-F1
#
_cell.length_a   1.000
_cell.length_b   1.000
_cell.length_c   1.000
_cell.angle_alpha   90.00
_cell.angle_beta   90.00
_cell.angle_gamma   90.00
#
_symmetry.space_group_name_H-M   'P 1'
#
loop_
_entity.id
_entity.type
_entity.pdbx_description
1 polymer ?
#
loop_
_entity_poly.entity_id
_entity_poly.type
_entity_poly.pdbx_seq_one_letter_code
_entity_poly.pdbx_strand_id
1 'polypeptide(L)' 'MARKPAKMYRSAKGQSYTRREYTGGIPNSRITNFHMGNRVAGEKHEFPVELTLKVDNACQIRHT' A
#
# COMPACT_ATOMS: atom_id res chain seq x y z
N MET A 1 21.26 0.08 -5.22
CA MET A 1 20.92 1.51 -5.38
C MET A 1 20.40 2.05 -4.05
N ALA A 2 20.93 3.17 -3.56
CA ALA A 2 20.58 3.69 -2.23
C ALA A 2 19.14 4.22 -2.14
N ARG A 3 18.45 3.92 -1.03
CA ARG A 3 17.10 4.44 -0.72
C ARG A 3 17.14 5.96 -0.50
N LYS A 4 16.27 6.73 -1.16
CA LYS A 4 15.88 8.06 -0.64
C LYS A 4 14.96 7.85 0.59
N PRO A 5 15.22 8.54 1.72
CA PRO A 5 14.52 8.31 2.98
C PRO A 5 13.04 8.70 2.92
N ALA A 6 12.20 8.01 3.69
CA ALA A 6 10.75 8.19 3.67
C ALA A 6 10.29 9.62 3.99
N LYS A 7 11.09 10.39 4.76
CA LYS A 7 10.79 11.81 5.07
C LYS A 7 10.57 12.70 3.83
N MET A 8 11.14 12.34 2.68
CA MET A 8 10.97 13.08 1.43
C MET A 8 9.58 12.90 0.79
N TYR A 9 8.90 11.78 1.08
CA TYR A 9 7.65 11.38 0.42
C TYR A 9 6.46 11.30 1.38
N ARG A 10 6.67 11.41 2.69
CA ARG A 10 5.62 11.18 3.71
C ARG A 10 4.39 12.06 3.54
N SER A 11 4.54 13.32 3.16
CA SER A 11 3.43 14.26 2.98
C SER A 11 2.80 14.12 1.59
N ALA A 12 1.48 14.03 1.52
CA ALA A 12 0.76 14.15 0.25
C ALA A 12 0.84 15.58 -0.28
N LYS A 13 1.79 15.83 -1.20
CA LYS A 13 2.03 17.13 -1.84
C LYS A 13 1.93 16.96 -3.35
N GLY A 14 1.24 17.90 -4.02
CA GLY A 14 1.01 17.85 -5.46
C GLY A 14 -0.24 17.07 -5.87
N GLN A 15 -0.46 16.96 -7.18
CA GLN A 15 -1.61 16.27 -7.78
C GLN A 15 -1.44 14.75 -7.83
N SER A 16 -2.53 14.01 -7.99
CA SER A 16 -2.54 12.54 -8.07
C SER A 16 -1.97 12.02 -9.39
N TYR A 17 -0.82 11.35 -9.32
CA TYR A 17 -0.14 10.77 -10.48
C TYR A 17 -0.41 9.25 -10.58
N THR A 18 -1.55 8.89 -11.15
CA THR A 18 -2.05 7.49 -11.19
C THR A 18 -2.28 6.92 -12.59
N ARG A 19 -2.39 7.78 -13.62
CA ARG A 19 -2.73 7.36 -14.99
C ARG A 19 -1.52 6.76 -15.72
N ARG A 20 -1.53 5.43 -15.86
CA ARG A 20 -0.48 4.66 -16.54
C ARG A 20 -0.41 4.93 -18.05
N GLU A 21 -1.54 5.24 -18.67
CA GLU A 21 -1.63 5.61 -20.10
C GLU A 21 -0.76 6.83 -20.49
N TYR A 22 -0.46 7.71 -19.54
CA TYR A 22 0.39 8.89 -19.73
C TYR A 22 1.77 8.77 -19.03
N THR A 23 2.13 7.57 -18.55
CA THR A 23 3.28 7.37 -17.65
C THR A 23 4.07 6.11 -17.99
N GLY A 24 5.22 6.28 -18.66
CA GLY A 24 6.18 5.19 -18.92
C GLY A 24 7.09 4.84 -17.73
N GLY A 25 7.66 3.64 -17.73
CA GLY A 25 8.77 3.26 -16.85
C GLY A 25 8.43 3.06 -15.36
N ILE A 26 7.15 2.87 -15.00
CA ILE A 26 6.72 2.67 -13.61
C ILE A 26 7.33 1.39 -13.02
N PRO A 27 8.09 1.45 -11.90
CA PRO A 27 8.59 0.26 -11.23
C PRO A 27 7.48 -0.61 -10.62
N ASN A 28 7.66 -1.92 -10.63
CA ASN A 28 6.74 -2.85 -9.98
C ASN A 28 6.71 -2.67 -8.44
N SER A 29 5.53 -2.93 -7.85
CA SER A 29 5.36 -3.01 -6.40
C SER A 29 6.29 -4.08 -5.80
N ARG A 30 6.74 -3.89 -4.56
CA ARG A 30 7.43 -4.95 -3.79
C ARG A 30 6.49 -5.68 -2.84
N ILE A 31 5.29 -5.16 -2.63
CA ILE A 31 4.23 -5.88 -1.92
C ILE A 31 3.68 -6.88 -2.92
N THR A 32 3.96 -8.17 -2.68
CA THR A 32 3.55 -9.29 -3.53
C THR A 32 2.16 -9.81 -3.16
N ASN A 33 1.88 -9.93 -1.86
CA ASN A 33 0.64 -10.51 -1.33
C ASN A 33 -0.04 -9.50 -0.39
N PHE A 34 -1.35 -9.29 -0.59
CA PHE A 34 -2.21 -8.50 0.33
C PHE A 34 -3.06 -9.38 1.25
N HIS A 35 -3.23 -10.66 0.92
CA HIS A 35 -3.94 -11.65 1.73
C HIS A 35 -2.94 -12.71 2.20
N MET A 36 -3.02 -13.09 3.48
CA MET A 36 -2.12 -14.05 4.12
C MET A 36 -2.92 -15.00 5.01
N GLY A 37 -2.40 -16.19 5.29
CA GLY A 37 -3.08 -17.20 6.09
C GLY A 37 -4.23 -17.90 5.36
N ASN A 38 -5.22 -18.41 6.11
CA ASN A 38 -6.37 -19.12 5.53
C ASN A 38 -7.38 -18.13 4.94
N ARG A 39 -7.15 -17.76 3.67
CA ARG A 39 -8.04 -16.87 2.91
C ARG A 39 -9.47 -17.40 2.81
N VAL A 40 -9.66 -18.71 2.64
CA VAL A 40 -10.99 -19.31 2.43
C VAL A 40 -11.87 -19.14 3.68
N ALA A 41 -11.32 -19.37 4.87
CA ALA A 41 -12.03 -19.11 6.12
C ALA A 41 -12.27 -17.60 6.35
N GLY A 42 -11.30 -16.76 5.98
CA GLY A 42 -11.41 -15.31 6.10
C GLY A 42 -12.52 -14.70 5.24
N GLU A 43 -12.60 -15.10 3.96
CA GLU A 43 -13.63 -14.62 3.02
C GLU A 43 -15.03 -15.16 3.34
N LYS A 44 -15.12 -16.29 4.06
CA LYS A 44 -16.39 -16.85 4.54
C LYS A 44 -16.83 -16.33 5.91
N HIS A 45 -16.07 -15.39 6.49
CA HIS A 45 -16.31 -14.86 7.84
C HIS A 45 -16.37 -15.95 8.93
N GLU A 46 -15.58 -17.02 8.79
CA GLU A 46 -15.49 -18.10 9.78
C GLU A 46 -14.73 -17.69 11.06
N PHE A 47 -14.04 -16.53 11.04
CA PHE A 47 -13.37 -15.96 12.21
C PHE A 47 -14.33 -15.04 13.00
N PRO A 48 -14.53 -15.27 14.31
CA PRO A 48 -15.52 -14.52 15.11
C PRO A 48 -15.07 -13.10 15.52
N VAL A 49 -13.84 -12.70 15.21
CA VAL A 49 -13.25 -11.40 15.59
C VAL A 49 -12.48 -10.83 14.41
N GLU A 50 -12.72 -9.56 14.11
CA GLU A 50 -11.98 -8.78 13.11
C GLU A 50 -11.17 -7.67 13.80
N LEU A 51 -9.94 -7.44 13.36
CA LEU A 51 -9.06 -6.39 13.85
C LEU A 51 -8.51 -5.58 12.68
N THR A 52 -8.83 -4.28 12.65
CA THR A 52 -8.45 -3.37 11.55
C THR A 52 -7.54 -2.25 12.06
N LEU A 53 -6.32 -2.20 11.54
CA LEU A 53 -5.37 -1.12 11.80
C LEU A 53 -5.73 0.11 10.96
N LYS A 54 -6.07 1.22 11.62
CA LYS A 54 -6.34 2.52 10.97
C LYS A 54 -5.14 3.45 11.07
N VAL A 55 -4.92 4.26 10.04
CA VAL A 55 -3.88 5.30 10.03
C VAL A 55 -4.47 6.59 10.57
N ASP A 56 -3.83 7.16 11.60
CA ASP A 56 -4.27 8.37 12.31
C ASP A 56 -3.98 9.68 11.54
N ASN A 57 -3.01 9.66 10.61
CA ASN A 57 -2.51 10.86 9.93
C ASN A 57 -2.47 10.71 8.41
N ALA A 58 -2.88 11.74 7.67
CA ALA A 58 -2.79 11.79 6.21
C ALA A 58 -1.32 11.74 5.75
N CYS A 59 -0.91 10.60 5.20
CA CYS A 59 0.46 10.37 4.72
C CYS A 59 0.52 9.40 3.54
N GLN A 60 1.62 9.45 2.79
CA GLN A 60 1.89 8.48 1.72
C GLN A 60 2.75 7.33 2.25
N ILE A 61 2.27 6.10 2.07
CA ILE A 61 3.00 4.87 2.37
C ILE A 61 3.57 4.33 1.04
N ARG A 62 4.89 4.21 0.95
CA ARG A 62 5.57 3.67 -0.24
C ARG A 62 5.61 2.13 -0.19
N HIS A 63 5.57 1.50 -1.35
CA HIS A 63 5.71 0.05 -1.54
C HIS A 63 7.13 -0.53 -1.25
N THR A 64 7.99 0.20 -0.53
CA THR A 64 9.45 -0.07 -0.43
C THR A 64 10.05 0.21 0.92
#